data_AF-A0A084XY17-F1
#
_entry.id   AF-A0A084XY17-F1
#
_cell.length_a   1.000
_cell.length_b   1.000
_cell.length_c   1.000
_cell.angle_alpha   90.00
_cell.angle_beta   90.00
_cell.angle_gamma   90.00
#
_symmetry.space_group_name_H-M   'P 1'
#
loop_
_entity.id
_entity.type
_entity.pdbx_description
1 polymer ?
#
loop_
_entity_poly.entity_id
_entity_poly.type
_entity_poly.pdbx_seq_one_letter_code
_entity_poly.pdbx_strand_id
1 'polypeptide(L)'
;MSKRELEDDDLGGSPRGLPRSIGRAALPFFFGLSLISGAWAGVVFKQLPLGGNDAFPSISTAQTADDFVFSATTAISGLTWWGSYSDDPDKLSPDAFRVSIHADDGSGHPAIDPAVEFTLAPTRTPTRLADVSGADVYRYDLALPSHFVLAGRSTFYLSVVNEFDVKDPDATWYWLLSDAVGANFYRAAYVDPWGDDATGNFSFAINGKATTPGPILPLPGTLVLLLSGLAAMTLPRGDVRSLFSR
;
A
#
# COMPACT_ATOMS: atom_id res chain seq x y z
N MET A 1 -27.06 -58.96 5.86
CA MET A 1 -28.48 -59.19 6.19
C MET A 1 -28.99 -57.90 6.83
N SER A 2 -29.98 -57.16 6.33
CA SER A 2 -31.12 -57.53 5.48
C SER A 2 -31.48 -56.35 4.57
N LYS A 3 -31.62 -56.68 3.28
CA LYS A 3 -32.38 -55.98 2.24
C LYS A 3 -33.87 -56.06 2.60
N ARG A 4 -34.66 -55.02 2.36
CA ARG A 4 -36.09 -55.11 2.02
C ARG A 4 -36.49 -53.92 1.15
N GLU A 5 -36.62 -54.20 -0.14
CA GLU A 5 -37.62 -53.60 -1.04
C GLU A 5 -39.02 -53.82 -0.47
N LEU A 6 -39.93 -52.88 -0.71
CA LEU A 6 -41.25 -53.22 -1.24
C LEU A 6 -41.78 -52.01 -2.03
N GLU A 7 -41.90 -52.23 -3.34
CA GLU A 7 -42.81 -51.54 -4.26
C GLU A 7 -44.26 -51.79 -3.82
N ASP A 8 -45.17 -50.86 -4.16
CA ASP A 8 -46.46 -51.26 -4.72
C ASP A 8 -47.07 -50.10 -5.52
N ASP A 9 -47.38 -50.46 -6.77
CA ASP A 9 -48.20 -49.78 -7.76
C ASP A 9 -49.63 -49.50 -7.23
N ASP A 10 -50.34 -48.50 -7.76
CA ASP A 10 -51.31 -48.77 -8.83
C ASP A 10 -52.29 -47.60 -9.12
N LEU A 11 -52.45 -47.36 -10.43
CA LEU A 11 -53.61 -46.90 -11.20
C LEU A 11 -54.56 -45.77 -10.73
N GLY A 12 -54.64 -44.75 -11.60
CA GLY A 12 -55.88 -44.54 -12.36
C GLY A 12 -56.61 -43.20 -12.17
N GLY A 13 -56.74 -42.43 -13.25
CA GLY A 13 -57.81 -41.46 -13.41
C GLY A 13 -57.40 -40.10 -13.99
N SER A 14 -57.52 -39.94 -15.31
CA SER A 14 -57.62 -38.62 -15.96
C SER A 14 -59.09 -38.19 -15.95
N PRO A 15 -59.43 -36.89 -15.76
CA PRO A 15 -59.66 -36.08 -16.96
C PRO A 15 -59.37 -34.57 -16.85
N ARG A 16 -58.96 -34.02 -18.00
CA ARG A 16 -59.32 -32.72 -18.62
C ARG A 16 -59.52 -31.49 -17.73
N GLY A 17 -58.64 -30.50 -17.92
CA GLY A 17 -58.91 -29.10 -17.60
C GLY A 17 -57.73 -28.18 -17.94
N LEU A 18 -57.66 -27.68 -19.18
CA LEU A 18 -56.96 -26.43 -19.49
C LEU A 18 -57.92 -25.28 -19.15
N PRO A 19 -57.46 -24.16 -18.54
CA PRO A 19 -56.89 -23.13 -19.39
C PRO A 19 -55.81 -22.22 -18.77
N ARG A 20 -55.01 -21.64 -19.69
CA ARG A 20 -54.43 -20.29 -19.66
C ARG A 20 -53.65 -19.87 -18.41
N SER A 21 -52.32 -19.82 -18.57
CA SER A 21 -51.44 -18.95 -17.79
C SER A 21 -50.35 -18.36 -18.70
N ILE A 22 -50.63 -17.12 -19.11
CA ILE A 22 -49.73 -15.98 -19.31
C ILE A 22 -48.24 -16.31 -19.49
N GLY A 23 -47.75 -16.09 -20.71
CA GLY A 23 -46.32 -16.06 -21.01
C GLY A 23 -45.62 -14.96 -20.20
N ARG A 24 -44.86 -15.36 -19.18
CA ARG A 24 -43.82 -14.51 -18.60
C ARG A 24 -42.59 -14.63 -19.48
N ALA A 25 -42.34 -13.60 -20.28
CA ALA A 25 -41.04 -13.39 -20.90
C ALA A 25 -39.98 -13.31 -19.79
N ALA A 26 -39.13 -14.33 -19.68
CA ALA A 26 -37.98 -14.31 -18.82
C ALA A 26 -36.95 -13.34 -19.45
N LEU A 27 -36.81 -12.16 -18.86
CA LEU A 27 -35.75 -11.23 -19.17
C LEU A 27 -34.46 -11.79 -18.53
N PRO A 28 -33.42 -12.19 -19.30
CA PRO A 28 -32.17 -12.59 -18.69
C PRO A 28 -31.48 -11.34 -18.12
N PHE A 29 -31.52 -11.22 -16.80
CA PHE A 29 -30.72 -10.23 -16.08
C PHE A 29 -29.28 -10.72 -16.10
N PHE A 30 -28.49 -10.27 -17.08
CA PHE A 30 -27.05 -10.46 -17.08
C PHE A 30 -26.45 -9.65 -15.93
N PHE A 31 -26.20 -10.29 -14.80
CA PHE A 31 -25.27 -9.77 -13.80
C PHE A 31 -23.88 -9.74 -14.45
N GLY A 32 -23.48 -8.55 -14.90
CA GLY A 32 -22.09 -8.28 -15.24
C GLY A 32 -21.25 -8.50 -14.00
N LEU A 33 -20.60 -9.66 -13.92
CA LEU A 33 -19.58 -9.95 -12.92
C LEU A 33 -18.41 -9.02 -13.23
N SER A 34 -18.41 -7.81 -12.66
CA SER A 34 -17.26 -6.92 -12.70
C SER A 34 -16.17 -7.60 -11.89
N LEU A 35 -15.30 -8.33 -12.57
CA LEU A 35 -14.03 -8.77 -12.01
C LEU A 35 -13.25 -7.51 -11.67
N ILE A 36 -13.36 -7.08 -10.41
CA ILE A 36 -12.45 -6.10 -9.84
C ILE A 36 -11.12 -6.85 -9.73
N SER A 37 -10.34 -6.86 -10.80
CA SER A 37 -8.92 -7.17 -10.72
C SER A 37 -8.32 -6.09 -9.85
N GLY A 38 -8.23 -6.35 -8.54
CA GLY A 38 -7.38 -5.58 -7.65
C GLY A 38 -5.98 -5.69 -8.20
N ALA A 39 -5.51 -4.66 -8.90
CA ALA A 39 -4.13 -4.58 -9.31
C ALA A 39 -3.29 -4.62 -8.02
N TRP A 40 -2.55 -5.71 -7.83
CA TRP A 40 -1.57 -5.76 -6.76
C TRP A 40 -0.56 -4.64 -7.01
N ALA A 41 -0.34 -3.82 -5.99
CA ALA A 41 0.67 -2.79 -6.01
C ALA A 41 2.05 -3.44 -6.25
N GLY A 42 2.84 -2.83 -7.13
CA GLY A 42 4.20 -3.30 -7.44
C GLY A 42 5.22 -2.81 -6.41
N VAL A 43 6.43 -3.34 -6.47
CA VAL A 43 7.56 -2.77 -5.71
C VAL A 43 7.98 -1.46 -6.38
N VAL A 44 7.88 -0.35 -5.65
CA VAL A 44 8.18 1.02 -6.12
C VAL A 44 9.53 1.52 -5.65
N PHE A 45 10.08 0.91 -4.60
CA PHE A 45 11.44 1.13 -4.09
C PHE A 45 11.97 -0.17 -3.47
N LYS A 46 13.28 -0.43 -3.58
CA LYS A 46 13.93 -1.59 -2.94
C LYS A 46 15.42 -1.37 -2.69
N GLN A 47 15.86 -1.84 -1.53
CA GLN A 47 17.22 -2.12 -1.10
C GLN A 47 17.21 -3.55 -0.55
N LEU A 48 17.72 -4.50 -1.33
CA LEU A 48 17.58 -5.93 -1.02
C LEU A 48 18.64 -6.38 -0.02
N PRO A 49 18.31 -7.30 0.90
CA PRO A 49 19.29 -7.82 1.85
C PRO A 49 20.39 -8.60 1.11
N LEU A 50 21.61 -8.54 1.65
CA LEU A 50 22.71 -9.40 1.25
C LEU A 50 23.19 -10.19 2.47
N GLY A 51 23.36 -11.50 2.31
CA GLY A 51 23.86 -12.35 3.39
C GLY A 51 25.30 -12.00 3.77
N GLY A 52 25.60 -12.02 5.06
CA GLY A 52 26.88 -11.63 5.64
C GLY A 52 27.04 -10.13 5.87
N ASN A 53 26.04 -9.31 5.54
CA ASN A 53 26.03 -7.90 5.93
C ASN A 53 25.81 -7.74 7.43
N ASP A 54 26.23 -6.58 7.94
CA ASP A 54 26.01 -6.19 9.33
C ASP A 54 24.54 -5.84 9.60
N ALA A 55 24.17 -5.81 10.87
CA ALA A 55 22.84 -5.43 11.32
C ALA A 55 22.93 -4.56 12.58
N PHE A 56 22.12 -3.51 12.66
CA PHE A 56 22.17 -2.54 13.75
C PHE A 56 20.90 -2.59 14.59
N PRO A 57 21.00 -2.39 15.92
CA PRO A 57 19.83 -2.38 16.80
C PRO A 57 18.78 -1.39 16.30
N SER A 58 17.53 -1.84 16.24
CA SER A 58 16.38 -0.96 16.03
C SER A 58 15.27 -1.34 17.01
N ILE A 59 15.43 -0.84 18.23
CA ILE A 59 14.62 -1.15 19.43
C ILE A 59 14.21 0.15 20.13
N SER A 60 13.41 0.07 21.19
CA SER A 60 12.82 1.28 21.80
C SER A 60 13.85 2.31 22.26
N THR A 61 15.02 1.85 22.74
CA THR A 61 16.15 2.66 23.24
C THR A 61 17.29 2.89 22.22
N ALA A 62 17.13 2.42 20.98
CA ALA A 62 18.10 2.62 19.91
C ALA A 62 17.36 2.48 18.59
N GLN A 63 16.93 3.59 18.01
CA GLN A 63 16.08 3.61 16.83
C GLN A 63 16.92 3.96 15.63
N THR A 64 16.67 3.27 14.52
CA THR A 64 17.34 3.55 13.25
C THR A 64 16.33 3.91 12.16
N ALA A 65 16.80 4.66 11.17
CA ALA A 65 16.05 5.01 9.98
C ALA A 65 16.95 5.02 8.75
N ASP A 66 16.35 4.83 7.57
CA ASP A 66 17.03 4.94 6.29
C ASP A 66 16.24 5.80 5.31
N ASP A 67 16.95 6.45 4.39
CA ASP A 67 16.34 7.34 3.41
C ASP A 67 15.85 6.62 2.15
N PHE A 68 14.83 7.21 1.52
CA PHE A 68 14.39 6.80 0.20
C PHE A 68 13.75 7.97 -0.55
N VAL A 69 13.74 7.87 -1.88
CA VAL A 69 13.10 8.84 -2.76
C VAL A 69 12.35 8.14 -3.88
N PHE A 70 11.13 8.60 -4.17
CA PHE A 70 10.40 8.18 -5.36
C PHE A 70 10.61 9.14 -6.52
N SER A 71 10.67 8.63 -7.74
CA SER A 71 10.72 9.46 -8.94
C SER A 71 9.42 10.22 -9.23
N ALA A 72 8.29 9.72 -8.71
CA ALA A 72 6.94 10.28 -8.87
C ALA A 72 6.11 10.10 -7.59
N THR A 73 5.06 10.92 -7.44
CA THR A 73 4.10 10.80 -6.34
C THR A 73 3.52 9.39 -6.32
N THR A 74 3.55 8.73 -5.17
CA THR A 74 3.32 7.29 -5.05
C THR A 74 2.34 7.00 -3.93
N ALA A 75 1.32 6.20 -4.23
CA ALA A 75 0.42 5.64 -3.23
C ALA A 75 1.03 4.34 -2.69
N ILE A 76 1.37 4.33 -1.41
CA ILE A 76 2.01 3.21 -0.71
C ILE A 76 0.93 2.27 -0.16
N SER A 77 1.16 0.97 -0.28
CA SER A 77 0.23 -0.08 0.15
C SER A 77 0.87 -1.14 1.04
N GLY A 78 2.20 -1.17 1.14
CA GLY A 78 2.89 -2.14 1.98
C GLY A 78 4.39 -1.85 2.10
N LEU A 79 4.99 -2.49 3.08
CA LEU A 79 6.41 -2.38 3.42
C LEU A 79 6.96 -3.79 3.64
N THR A 80 8.21 -4.01 3.24
CA THR A 80 8.96 -5.22 3.54
C THR A 80 10.31 -4.81 4.11
N TRP A 81 10.79 -5.47 5.16
CA TRP A 81 12.14 -5.26 5.69
C TRP A 81 12.76 -6.58 6.17
N TRP A 82 14.05 -6.56 6.47
CA TRP A 82 14.79 -7.74 6.94
C TRP A 82 15.60 -7.44 8.19
N GLY A 83 15.70 -8.42 9.07
CA GLY A 83 16.45 -8.28 10.29
C GLY A 83 16.71 -9.62 10.97
N SER A 84 17.54 -9.56 12.00
CA SER A 84 17.94 -10.70 12.83
C SER A 84 17.67 -10.37 14.31
N TYR A 85 17.87 -11.36 15.17
CA TYR A 85 17.67 -11.24 16.63
C TYR A 85 18.95 -11.62 17.35
N SER A 86 19.11 -11.12 18.58
CA SER A 86 20.22 -11.52 19.47
C SER A 86 20.10 -12.97 19.95
N ASP A 87 18.90 -13.55 19.94
CA ASP A 87 18.60 -14.94 20.33
C ASP A 87 17.45 -15.50 19.48
N ASP A 88 17.14 -16.78 19.68
CA ASP A 88 16.03 -17.50 19.07
C ASP A 88 14.69 -16.75 19.27
N PRO A 89 14.07 -16.24 18.19
CA PRO A 89 12.89 -15.40 18.30
C PRO A 89 11.62 -16.14 18.76
N ASP A 90 11.65 -17.48 18.83
CA ASP A 90 10.55 -18.26 19.41
C ASP A 90 10.63 -18.30 20.96
N LYS A 91 11.74 -17.86 21.55
CA LYS A 91 11.92 -17.69 23.00
C LYS A 91 11.70 -16.25 23.48
N LEU A 92 11.69 -15.30 22.54
CA LEU A 92 11.52 -13.88 22.84
C LEU A 92 10.03 -13.51 22.95
N SER A 93 9.78 -12.32 23.50
CA SER A 93 8.46 -11.71 23.41
C SER A 93 8.02 -11.56 21.94
N PRO A 94 6.71 -11.68 21.62
CA PRO A 94 6.22 -11.47 20.26
C PRO A 94 6.60 -10.11 19.72
N ASP A 95 6.89 -10.06 18.41
CA ASP A 95 7.24 -8.83 17.70
C ASP A 95 6.19 -7.73 17.91
N ALA A 96 6.66 -6.52 18.20
CA ALA A 96 5.85 -5.33 18.41
C ALA A 96 6.44 -4.17 17.60
N PHE A 97 6.33 -4.26 16.27
CA PHE A 97 6.92 -3.25 15.39
C PHE A 97 6.12 -1.95 15.38
N ARG A 98 6.81 -0.85 15.65
CA ARG A 98 6.41 0.52 15.31
C ARG A 98 7.14 0.93 14.04
N VAL A 99 6.37 1.22 12.99
CA VAL A 99 6.90 1.62 11.69
C VAL A 99 6.48 3.04 11.41
N SER A 100 7.45 3.93 11.20
CA SER A 100 7.20 5.34 10.97
C SER A 100 7.90 5.84 9.72
N ILE A 101 7.28 6.83 9.08
CA ILE A 101 7.86 7.56 7.95
C ILE A 101 8.00 9.01 8.34
N HIS A 102 9.21 9.51 8.20
CA HIS A 102 9.59 10.88 8.51
C HIS A 102 9.81 11.64 7.20
N ALA A 103 9.37 12.90 7.17
CA ALA A 103 9.81 13.83 6.13
C ALA A 103 11.23 14.31 6.43
N ASP A 104 11.88 14.92 5.45
CA ASP A 104 13.10 15.69 5.68
C ASP A 104 12.83 16.94 6.53
N ASP A 105 13.70 17.23 7.49
CA ASP A 105 13.62 18.42 8.35
C ASP A 105 14.16 19.70 7.70
N GLY A 106 14.67 19.60 6.48
CA GLY A 106 15.31 20.67 5.70
C GLY A 106 16.84 20.67 5.79
N SER A 107 17.43 19.80 6.60
CA SER A 107 18.89 19.68 6.81
C SER A 107 19.48 18.38 6.25
N GLY A 108 18.69 17.53 5.61
CA GLY A 108 19.11 16.18 5.22
C GLY A 108 18.99 15.15 6.34
N HIS A 109 18.14 15.42 7.34
CA HIS A 109 17.84 14.49 8.43
C HIS A 109 16.32 14.20 8.51
N PRO A 110 15.92 13.08 9.11
CA PRO A 110 14.52 12.84 9.41
C PRO A 110 13.98 13.89 10.39
N ALA A 111 12.77 14.38 10.15
CA ALA A 111 12.02 15.19 11.12
C ALA A 111 11.77 14.37 12.41
N ILE A 112 11.77 15.04 13.57
CA ILE A 112 11.56 14.38 14.88
C ILE A 112 10.21 13.67 14.92
N ASP A 113 9.15 14.40 14.56
CA ASP A 113 7.79 13.86 14.47
C ASP A 113 7.58 13.15 13.13
N PRO A 114 7.05 11.92 13.13
CA PRO A 114 6.76 11.21 11.89
C PRO A 114 5.59 11.84 11.15
N ALA A 115 5.67 11.85 9.83
CA ALA A 115 4.55 12.22 8.96
C ALA A 115 3.44 11.17 8.99
N VAL A 116 3.83 9.89 9.14
CA VAL A 116 2.90 8.76 9.29
C VAL A 116 3.54 7.71 10.21
N GLU A 117 2.73 7.06 11.05
CA GLU A 117 3.16 5.99 11.93
C GLU A 117 2.10 4.87 12.01
N PHE A 118 2.57 3.64 12.15
CA PHE A 118 1.75 2.44 12.28
C PHE A 118 2.30 1.49 13.33
N THR A 119 1.39 0.87 14.07
CA THR A 119 1.69 -0.28 14.93
C THR A 119 0.84 -1.45 14.47
N LEU A 120 1.41 -2.27 13.59
CA LEU A 120 0.75 -3.41 12.97
C LEU A 120 1.70 -4.60 12.97
N ALA A 121 1.15 -5.80 13.18
CA ALA A 121 1.94 -7.02 13.16
C ALA A 121 2.28 -7.42 11.71
N PRO A 122 3.57 -7.46 11.32
CA PRO A 122 3.96 -8.00 10.02
C PRO A 122 3.85 -9.53 10.00
N THR A 123 3.89 -10.10 8.81
CA THR A 123 4.14 -11.54 8.63
C THR A 123 5.65 -11.78 8.62
N ARG A 124 6.17 -12.48 9.63
CA ARG A 124 7.57 -12.92 9.71
C ARG A 124 7.76 -14.22 8.94
N THR A 125 8.74 -14.26 8.04
CA THR A 125 9.10 -15.45 7.25
C THR A 125 10.60 -15.70 7.36
N PRO A 126 11.05 -16.93 7.69
CA PRO A 126 12.48 -17.23 7.69
C PRO A 126 13.06 -17.12 6.28
N THR A 127 14.31 -16.65 6.18
CA THR A 127 15.05 -16.64 4.92
C THR A 127 16.09 -17.75 4.89
N ARG A 128 17.04 -17.69 3.96
CA ARG A 128 18.25 -18.53 3.94
C ARG A 128 19.52 -17.68 4.11
N LEU A 129 19.36 -16.45 4.56
CA LEU A 129 20.45 -15.51 4.81
C LEU A 129 20.81 -15.56 6.29
N ALA A 130 22.08 -15.30 6.57
CA ALA A 130 22.57 -14.99 7.90
C ALA A 130 23.26 -13.62 7.86
N ASP A 131 23.27 -12.91 8.98
CA ASP A 131 24.06 -11.68 9.11
C ASP A 131 25.55 -11.97 9.35
N VAL A 132 26.35 -10.92 9.54
CA VAL A 132 27.81 -11.04 9.77
C VAL A 132 28.16 -11.85 11.03
N SER A 133 27.27 -11.91 12.02
CA SER A 133 27.46 -12.70 13.25
C SER A 133 27.07 -14.18 13.08
N GLY A 134 26.38 -14.50 11.99
CA GLY A 134 25.84 -15.83 11.70
C GLY A 134 24.41 -16.03 12.20
N ALA A 135 23.71 -14.99 12.67
CA ALA A 135 22.32 -15.09 13.09
C ALA A 135 21.38 -15.17 11.89
N ASP A 136 20.32 -15.97 12.00
CA ASP A 136 19.34 -16.15 10.93
C ASP A 136 18.59 -14.84 10.66
N VAL A 137 18.49 -14.49 9.37
CA VAL A 137 17.76 -13.31 8.91
C VAL A 137 16.33 -13.69 8.55
N TYR A 138 15.39 -12.86 9.00
CA TYR A 138 13.97 -12.97 8.74
C TYR A 138 13.50 -11.85 7.82
N ARG A 139 12.48 -12.15 7.02
CA ARG A 139 11.74 -11.19 6.21
C ARG A 139 10.43 -10.83 6.93
N TYR A 140 10.09 -9.55 6.94
CA TYR A 140 8.85 -9.04 7.51
C TYR A 140 8.05 -8.37 6.41
N ASP A 141 6.82 -8.82 6.20
CA ASP A 141 5.92 -8.22 5.23
C ASP A 141 4.73 -7.57 5.95
N LEU A 142 4.56 -6.27 5.75
CA LEU A 142 3.48 -5.48 6.32
C LEU A 142 2.56 -4.95 5.21
N ALA A 143 1.32 -5.44 5.17
CA ALA A 143 0.27 -4.87 4.34
C ALA A 143 -0.44 -3.74 5.09
N LEU A 144 -0.61 -2.59 4.44
CA LEU A 144 -1.27 -1.45 5.05
C LEU A 144 -2.79 -1.51 4.84
N PRO A 145 -3.60 -1.24 5.88
CA PRO A 145 -5.06 -1.29 5.78
C PRO A 145 -5.63 -0.19 4.87
N SER A 146 -4.90 0.92 4.72
CA SER A 146 -5.24 2.02 3.83
C SER A 146 -3.98 2.55 3.15
N HIS A 147 -4.10 2.93 1.88
CA HIS A 147 -2.99 3.57 1.19
C HIS A 147 -2.82 5.02 1.69
N PHE A 148 -1.57 5.47 1.73
CA PHE A 148 -1.22 6.89 1.89
C PHE A 148 -0.31 7.32 0.74
N VAL A 149 -0.27 8.62 0.46
CA VAL A 149 0.42 9.17 -0.71
C VAL A 149 1.63 9.96 -0.25
N LEU A 150 2.80 9.60 -0.77
CA LEU A 150 4.02 10.38 -0.61
C LEU A 150 4.37 11.11 -1.90
N ALA A 151 4.86 12.34 -1.77
CA ALA A 151 5.27 13.16 -2.90
C ALA A 151 6.48 12.54 -3.61
N GLY A 152 6.52 12.63 -4.94
CA GLY A 152 7.74 12.29 -5.67
C GLY A 152 8.80 13.36 -5.50
N ARG A 153 10.08 12.98 -5.65
CA ARG A 153 11.25 13.86 -5.60
C ARG A 153 11.47 14.54 -4.24
N SER A 154 10.82 14.04 -3.21
CA SER A 154 11.07 14.38 -1.81
C SER A 154 11.77 13.20 -1.15
N THR A 155 12.78 13.47 -0.33
CA THR A 155 13.41 12.47 0.53
C THR A 155 12.48 12.21 1.72
N PHE A 156 12.28 10.93 2.01
CA PHE A 156 11.60 10.44 3.20
C PHE A 156 12.51 9.45 3.89
N TYR A 157 12.24 9.20 5.17
CA TYR A 157 13.00 8.26 5.96
C TYR A 157 12.07 7.22 6.56
N LEU A 158 12.41 5.95 6.44
CA LEU A 158 11.70 4.83 7.05
C LEU A 158 12.40 4.46 8.34
N SER A 159 11.68 4.45 9.46
CA SER A 159 12.14 3.87 10.72
C SER A 159 11.30 2.65 11.06
N VAL A 160 11.96 1.56 11.44
CA VAL A 160 11.34 0.30 11.84
C VAL A 160 11.91 -0.09 13.19
N VAL A 161 11.12 0.07 14.25
CA VAL A 161 11.55 -0.19 15.61
C VAL A 161 10.76 -1.38 16.16
N ASN A 162 11.45 -2.42 16.63
CA ASN A 162 10.80 -3.53 17.33
C ASN A 162 10.77 -3.24 18.84
N GLU A 163 9.59 -3.03 19.40
CA GLU A 163 9.40 -2.60 20.79
C GLU A 163 9.22 -3.77 21.76
N PHE A 164 9.60 -5.00 21.39
CA PHE A 164 9.50 -6.12 22.32
C PHE A 164 10.45 -5.96 23.52
N ASP A 165 11.52 -5.17 23.35
CA ASP A 165 12.54 -4.88 24.37
C ASP A 165 11.93 -4.19 25.61
N VAL A 166 10.81 -3.50 25.43
CA VAL A 166 10.01 -2.91 26.53
C VAL A 166 9.57 -3.98 27.54
N LYS A 167 9.39 -5.23 27.10
CA LYS A 167 9.02 -6.37 27.96
C LYS A 167 10.21 -7.24 28.33
N ASP A 168 11.25 -7.23 27.52
CA ASP A 168 12.45 -8.04 27.68
C ASP A 168 13.71 -7.22 27.33
N PRO A 169 14.30 -6.52 28.31
CA PRO A 169 15.39 -5.57 28.06
C PRO A 169 16.68 -6.16 27.46
N ASP A 170 16.87 -7.48 27.59
CA ASP A 170 18.05 -8.18 27.05
C ASP A 170 17.84 -8.64 25.60
N ALA A 171 16.59 -8.62 25.14
CA ALA A 171 16.25 -9.00 23.79
C ALA A 171 16.56 -7.82 22.85
N THR A 172 17.21 -8.10 21.72
CA THR A 172 17.52 -7.08 20.71
C THR A 172 17.16 -7.57 19.32
N TRP A 173 16.51 -6.70 18.55
CA TRP A 173 16.28 -6.89 17.12
C TRP A 173 17.20 -5.97 16.34
N TYR A 174 17.76 -6.50 15.27
CA TYR A 174 18.70 -5.79 14.42
C TYR A 174 18.14 -5.66 13.01
N TRP A 175 18.16 -4.44 12.47
CA TRP A 175 17.83 -4.20 11.08
C TRP A 175 19.06 -4.48 10.22
N LEU A 176 18.93 -5.40 9.26
CA LEU A 176 20.03 -5.80 8.39
C LEU A 176 20.35 -4.71 7.36
N LEU A 177 21.64 -4.44 7.12
CA LEU A 177 22.09 -3.62 6.01
C LEU A 177 21.85 -4.29 4.63
N SER A 178 21.49 -3.48 3.64
CA SER A 178 21.50 -3.82 2.21
C SER A 178 22.91 -3.71 1.61
N ASP A 179 23.68 -2.71 2.02
CA ASP A 179 25.06 -2.45 1.57
C ASP A 179 25.85 -1.68 2.64
N ALA A 180 27.17 -1.52 2.43
CA ALA A 180 28.08 -0.83 3.35
C ALA A 180 28.64 0.49 2.77
N VAL A 181 27.89 1.16 1.89
CA VAL A 181 28.35 2.38 1.18
C VAL A 181 27.40 3.57 1.38
N GLY A 182 26.16 3.32 1.78
CA GLY A 182 25.17 4.36 2.10
C GLY A 182 25.33 5.01 3.48
N ALA A 183 24.33 5.84 3.81
CA ALA A 183 24.19 6.44 5.12
C ALA A 183 22.82 6.09 5.68
N ASN A 184 22.76 5.91 6.99
CA ASN A 184 21.53 5.74 7.74
C ASN A 184 21.52 6.72 8.92
N PHE A 185 20.44 6.68 9.70
CA PHE A 185 20.22 7.58 10.80
C PHE A 185 19.93 6.80 12.07
N TYR A 186 20.35 7.33 13.20
CA TYR A 186 20.07 6.75 14.52
C TYR A 186 19.67 7.79 15.55
N ARG A 187 18.96 7.36 16.57
CA ARG A 187 18.69 8.14 17.79
C ARG A 187 18.48 7.24 19.00
N ALA A 188 18.78 7.74 20.19
CA ALA A 188 18.67 6.97 21.43
C ALA A 188 17.22 6.86 21.95
N ALA A 189 16.39 7.88 21.73
CA ALA A 189 14.99 7.85 22.12
C ALA A 189 14.08 8.53 21.08
N TYR A 190 12.77 8.29 21.19
CA TYR A 190 11.77 8.74 20.22
C TYR A 190 11.72 10.26 20.00
N VAL A 191 12.14 11.06 20.97
CA VAL A 191 12.12 12.54 20.88
C VAL A 191 13.50 13.14 20.65
N ASP A 192 14.53 12.31 20.60
CA ASP A 192 15.89 12.76 20.40
C ASP A 192 16.11 13.16 18.93
N PRO A 193 17.02 14.13 18.68
CA PRO A 193 17.45 14.43 17.33
C PRO A 193 18.14 13.20 16.70
N TRP A 194 18.00 13.08 15.38
CA TRP A 194 18.69 12.06 14.61
C TRP A 194 20.16 12.44 14.41
N GLY A 195 21.05 11.46 14.56
CA GLY A 195 22.43 11.52 14.11
C GLY A 195 22.60 10.72 12.81
N ASP A 196 23.64 11.06 12.05
CA ASP A 196 24.05 10.35 10.84
C ASP A 196 25.04 9.22 11.14
N ASP A 197 24.88 8.10 10.43
CA ASP A 197 25.85 7.01 10.43
C ASP A 197 26.13 6.55 9.00
N ALA A 198 27.41 6.50 8.62
CA ALA A 198 27.86 6.10 7.29
C ALA A 198 28.18 4.59 7.21
N THR A 199 27.51 3.77 8.02
CA THR A 199 27.69 2.31 8.06
C THR A 199 27.05 1.59 6.88
N GLY A 200 26.07 2.21 6.21
CA GLY A 200 25.41 1.64 5.03
C GLY A 200 23.92 1.92 4.97
N ASN A 201 23.27 1.43 3.92
CA ASN A 201 21.82 1.47 3.79
C ASN A 201 21.18 0.25 4.45
N PHE A 202 20.01 0.40 5.08
CA PHE A 202 19.21 -0.70 5.57
C PHE A 202 18.44 -1.41 4.45
N SER A 203 18.09 -2.67 4.71
CA SER A 203 17.37 -3.51 3.74
C SER A 203 15.85 -3.36 3.92
N PHE A 204 15.19 -2.79 2.91
CA PHE A 204 13.73 -2.70 2.84
C PHE A 204 13.22 -2.54 1.41
N ALA A 205 11.92 -2.77 1.24
CA ALA A 205 11.21 -2.52 0.00
C ALA A 205 9.86 -1.87 0.31
N ILE A 206 9.40 -1.03 -0.63
CA ILE A 206 8.11 -0.37 -0.54
C ILE A 206 7.23 -0.86 -1.67
N ASN A 207 6.03 -1.32 -1.33
CA ASN A 207 4.98 -1.67 -2.27
C ASN A 207 4.04 -0.49 -2.46
N GLY A 208 3.69 -0.22 -3.71
CA GLY A 208 2.82 0.89 -4.04
C GLY A 208 2.53 0.99 -5.53
N LYS A 209 1.99 2.15 -5.90
CA LYS A 209 1.72 2.50 -7.29
C LYS A 209 1.99 3.98 -7.48
N ALA A 210 2.79 4.31 -8.49
CA ALA A 210 2.94 5.68 -8.93
C ALA A 210 1.55 6.25 -9.28
N THR A 211 1.17 7.32 -8.61
CA THR A 211 -0.01 8.09 -8.98
C THR A 211 0.36 8.84 -10.25
N THR A 212 -0.29 8.50 -11.36
CA THR A 212 -0.22 9.36 -12.53
C THR A 212 -0.81 10.70 -12.12
N PRO A 213 -0.19 11.85 -12.43
CA PRO A 213 -0.93 13.11 -12.42
C PRO A 213 -2.19 12.84 -13.24
N GLY A 214 -3.36 13.00 -12.63
CA GLY A 214 -4.60 12.69 -13.32
C GLY A 214 -4.60 13.37 -14.69
N PRO A 215 -5.08 12.72 -15.76
CA PRO A 215 -5.25 13.43 -17.02
C PRO A 215 -6.05 14.68 -16.71
N ILE A 216 -5.59 15.83 -17.19
CA ILE A 216 -6.40 17.04 -17.30
C ILE A 216 -7.64 16.55 -18.04
N LEU A 217 -8.76 16.34 -17.34
CA LEU A 217 -9.99 15.91 -17.98
C LEU A 217 -10.26 17.01 -19.03
N PRO A 218 -10.29 16.70 -20.34
CA PRO A 218 -10.83 17.67 -21.28
C PRO A 218 -12.21 18.00 -20.76
N LEU A 219 -12.49 19.29 -20.52
CA LEU A 219 -13.82 19.71 -20.09
C LEU A 219 -14.81 18.99 -21.01
N PRO A 220 -15.86 18.33 -20.47
CA PRO A 220 -16.85 17.68 -21.32
C PRO A 220 -17.31 18.71 -22.34
N GLY A 221 -17.31 18.34 -23.63
CA GLY A 221 -17.57 19.29 -24.74
C GLY A 221 -18.89 20.07 -24.60
N THR A 222 -19.76 19.65 -23.69
CA THR A 222 -20.95 20.37 -23.24
C THR A 222 -20.65 21.74 -22.61
N LEU A 223 -19.54 21.91 -21.88
CA LEU A 223 -19.13 23.20 -21.29
C LEU A 223 -18.62 24.18 -22.35
N VAL A 224 -17.91 23.68 -23.37
CA VAL A 224 -17.48 24.47 -24.53
C VAL A 224 -18.70 24.92 -25.36
N LEU A 225 -19.69 24.03 -25.56
CA LEU A 225 -20.95 24.38 -26.22
C LEU A 225 -21.79 25.39 -25.43
N LEU A 226 -21.84 25.26 -24.09
CA LEU A 226 -22.57 26.21 -23.24
C LEU A 226 -21.94 27.61 -23.31
N LEU A 227 -20.61 27.71 -23.25
CA LEU A 227 -19.87 28.96 -23.38
C LEU A 227 -19.98 29.56 -24.80
N SER A 228 -20.02 28.72 -25.84
CA SER A 228 -20.22 29.15 -27.23
C SER A 228 -21.65 29.65 -27.49
N GLY A 229 -22.65 29.03 -26.85
CA GLY A 229 -24.05 29.45 -26.94
C GLY A 229 -24.32 30.79 -26.27
N LEU A 230 -23.66 31.08 -25.15
CA LEU A 230 -23.76 32.37 -24.45
C LEU A 230 -23.10 33.51 -25.23
N ALA A 231 -22.00 33.25 -25.95
CA ALA A 231 -21.34 34.25 -26.81
C ALA A 231 -22.17 34.59 -28.07
N ALA A 232 -22.99 33.65 -28.57
CA ALA A 232 -23.87 33.90 -29.71
C ALA A 232 -25.13 34.73 -29.35
N MET A 233 -25.48 34.81 -28.07
CA MET A 233 -26.67 35.54 -27.60
C MET A 233 -26.42 37.03 -27.29
N THR A 234 -25.18 37.51 -27.33
CA THR A 234 -24.83 38.92 -27.06
C THR A 234 -24.64 39.77 -28.31
N LEU A 235 -24.84 39.22 -29.52
CA LEU A 235 -24.81 40.00 -30.76
C LEU A 235 -26.02 40.95 -30.83
N PRO A 236 -25.82 42.28 -30.84
CA PRO A 236 -26.91 43.23 -31.03
C PRO A 236 -27.52 43.02 -32.42
N ARG A 237 -28.86 42.94 -32.50
CA ARG A 237 -29.57 43.02 -33.78
C ARG A 237 -29.26 44.38 -34.41
N GLY A 238 -28.37 44.37 -35.40
CA GLY A 238 -28.13 45.51 -36.28
C GLY A 238 -29.40 45.79 -37.08
N ASP A 239 -30.02 46.92 -36.77
CA ASP A 239 -31.21 47.43 -37.44
C ASP A 239 -30.81 47.94 -38.83
N VAL A 240 -31.09 47.14 -39.87
CA VAL A 240 -30.83 47.53 -41.26
C VAL A 240 -32.00 48.40 -41.73
N ARG A 241 -31.89 49.73 -41.56
CA ARG A 241 -32.78 50.69 -42.21
C ARG A 241 -32.08 51.44 -43.34
N SER A 242 -32.56 51.10 -44.54
CA SER A 242 -32.71 51.88 -45.76
C SER A 242 -31.49 52.56 -46.38
N LEU A 243 -30.96 51.90 -47.41
CA LEU A 243 -30.52 52.56 -48.64
C LEU A 243 -31.73 52.66 -49.57
N PHE A 244 -32.18 53.87 -49.92
CA PHE A 244 -32.76 54.29 -51.21
C PHE A 244 -33.35 55.70 -51.10
N SER A 245 -32.65 56.74 -51.57
CA SER A 245 -33.04 57.47 -52.79
C SER A 245 -31.93 58.46 -53.19
N ARG A 246 -31.89 58.70 -54.51
CA ARG A 246 -31.21 59.83 -55.17
C ARG A 246 -31.78 61.17 -54.72
#